data_AF-A0A9X2YIL9-F1
#
_entry.id   AF-A0A9X2YIL9-F1
#
_cell.length_a   1.000
_cell.length_b   1.000
_cell.length_c   1.000
_cell.angle_alpha   90.00
_cell.angle_beta   90.00
_cell.angle_gamma   90.00
#
_symmetry.space_group_name_H-M   'P 1'
#
loop_
_entity.id
_entity.type
_entity.pdbx_description
1 polymer ?
#
loop_
_entity_poly.entity_id
_entity_poly.type
_entity_poly.pdbx_seq_one_letter_code
_entity_poly.pdbx_strand_id
1 'polypeptide(L)'
;MEAAEAISLAAEYVRSRGLNYPTDGLEADRFEAGWSVFAPVEIDANDPLAFLDMPLGRAIFLVGDSGRIEESSSSVPPQQARDAFTARERLAGAGENGELQ
;
A
#
# COMPACT_ATOMS: atom_id res chain seq x y z
N MET A 1 12.14 8.93 2.79
CA MET A 1 11.99 7.81 1.82
C MET A 1 11.49 8.30 0.47
N GLU A 2 12.00 7.75 -0.64
CA GLU A 2 11.57 8.07 -2.02
C GLU A 2 10.53 7.08 -2.59
N ALA A 3 9.86 7.46 -3.69
CA ALA A 3 8.84 6.61 -4.36
C ALA A 3 9.40 5.27 -4.83
N ALA A 4 10.58 5.29 -5.47
CA ALA A 4 11.24 4.09 -5.98
C ALA A 4 11.68 3.13 -4.86
N GLU A 5 12.10 3.67 -3.71
CA GLU A 5 12.38 2.86 -2.52
C GLU A 5 11.12 2.19 -1.98
N ALA A 6 10.02 2.94 -1.87
CA ALA A 6 8.74 2.40 -1.40
C ALA A 6 8.22 1.26 -2.31
N ILE A 7 8.33 1.44 -3.64
CA ILE A 7 7.97 0.40 -4.63
C ILE A 7 8.85 -0.84 -4.43
N SER A 8 10.17 -0.66 -4.30
CA SER A 8 11.10 -1.78 -4.10
C SER A 8 10.79 -2.53 -2.81
N LEU A 9 10.51 -1.82 -1.72
CA LEU A 9 10.14 -2.40 -0.43
C LEU A 9 8.83 -3.20 -0.53
N ALA A 10 7.80 -2.65 -1.18
CA ALA A 10 6.53 -3.36 -1.38
C ALA A 10 6.72 -4.60 -2.27
N ALA A 11 7.51 -4.52 -3.34
CA ALA A 11 7.81 -5.63 -4.22
C ALA A 11 8.58 -6.76 -3.49
N GLU A 12 9.59 -6.39 -2.70
CA GLU A 12 10.30 -7.32 -1.83
C GLU A 12 9.37 -7.97 -0.80
N TYR A 13 8.46 -7.20 -0.19
CA TYR A 13 7.47 -7.71 0.76
C TYR A 13 6.54 -8.75 0.13
N VAL A 14 5.97 -8.43 -1.04
CA VAL A 14 5.13 -9.32 -1.86
C VAL A 14 5.87 -10.62 -2.16
N ARG A 15 7.12 -10.52 -2.62
CA ARG A 15 7.96 -11.66 -2.96
C ARG A 15 8.30 -12.51 -1.74
N SER A 16 8.64 -11.87 -0.62
CA SER A 16 8.98 -12.53 0.65
C SER A 16 7.79 -13.29 1.24
N ARG A 17 6.58 -12.75 1.08
CA ARG A 17 5.33 -13.39 1.49
C ARG A 17 4.80 -14.44 0.50
N GLY A 18 5.32 -14.47 -0.73
CA GLY A 18 4.82 -15.34 -1.79
C GLY A 18 3.43 -14.95 -2.28
N LEU A 19 3.09 -13.66 -2.21
CA LEU A 19 1.81 -13.15 -2.70
C LEU A 19 1.81 -13.17 -4.24
N ASN A 20 0.73 -13.66 -4.84
CA ASN A 20 0.52 -13.61 -6.29
C ASN A 20 0.08 -12.20 -6.72
N TYR A 21 0.90 -11.20 -6.43
CA TYR A 21 0.62 -9.80 -6.73
C TYR A 21 1.64 -9.30 -7.77
N PRO A 22 1.19 -8.65 -8.87
CA PRO A 22 2.09 -8.12 -9.88
C PRO A 22 2.89 -6.96 -9.31
N THR A 23 4.22 -7.07 -9.35
CA THR A 23 5.13 -6.01 -8.93
C THR A 23 5.65 -5.16 -10.10
N ASP A 24 5.24 -5.50 -11.32
CA ASP A 24 5.58 -4.74 -12.53
C ASP A 24 4.61 -3.56 -12.68
N GLY A 25 5.14 -2.39 -13.03
CA GLY A 25 4.33 -1.18 -13.21
C GLY A 25 3.69 -0.60 -11.94
N LEU A 26 4.17 -0.96 -10.75
CA LEU A 26 3.67 -0.41 -9.48
C LEU A 26 3.80 1.13 -9.44
N GLU A 27 2.74 1.79 -9.00
CA GLU A 27 2.74 3.22 -8.72
C GLU A 27 2.83 3.46 -7.21
N ALA A 28 3.53 4.53 -6.83
CA ALA A 28 3.63 4.98 -5.45
C ALA A 28 3.10 6.41 -5.31
N ASP A 29 2.04 6.55 -4.53
CA ASP A 29 1.45 7.86 -4.21
C ASP A 29 1.90 8.33 -2.82
N ARG A 30 2.47 9.54 -2.73
CA ARG A 30 2.93 10.10 -1.45
C ARG A 30 1.74 10.52 -0.60
N PHE A 31 1.78 10.24 0.70
CA PHE A 31 0.80 10.70 1.68
C PHE A 31 1.45 11.16 2.99
N GLU A 32 0.66 11.72 3.90
CA GLU A 32 1.13 12.37 5.14
C GLU A 32 2.09 11.48 5.97
N ALA A 33 1.80 10.18 6.08
CA ALA A 33 2.63 9.25 6.86
C ALA A 33 3.53 8.32 6.03
N GLY A 34 3.56 8.43 4.69
CA GLY A 34 4.25 7.41 3.89
C GLY A 34 3.99 7.44 2.39
N TRP A 35 4.08 6.26 1.78
CA TRP A 35 3.85 5.99 0.37
C TRP A 35 2.81 4.88 0.21
N SER A 36 1.83 5.09 -0.65
CA SER A 36 0.82 4.10 -1.00
C SER A 36 1.20 3.45 -2.32
N VAL A 37 1.61 2.19 -2.27
CA VAL A 37 2.03 1.42 -3.44
C VAL A 37 0.88 0.53 -3.93
N PHE A 38 0.55 0.64 -5.22
CA PHE A 38 -0.52 -0.13 -5.85
C PHE A 38 -0.20 -0.43 -7.32
N ALA A 39 -0.70 -1.54 -7.83
CA ALA A 39 -0.63 -1.84 -9.26
C ALA A 39 -1.79 -1.14 -10.01
N PRO A 40 -1.51 -0.25 -10.97
CA PRO A 40 -2.54 0.26 -11.87
C PRO A 40 -3.07 -0.92 -12.72
N VAL A 41 -4.39 -1.08 -12.75
CA VAL A 41 -5.02 -2.03 -13.67
C VAL A 41 -5.16 -1.33 -15.01
N GLU A 42 -4.43 -1.79 -16.02
CA GLU A 42 -4.74 -1.44 -17.41
C GLU A 42 -6.08 -2.09 -17.76
N ILE A 43 -7.16 -1.32 -17.60
CA ILE A 43 -8.46 -1.70 -18.13
C ILE A 43 -8.39 -1.41 -19.61
N ASP A 44 -8.36 -2.45 -20.44
CA ASP A 44 -8.49 -2.24 -21.88
C ASP A 44 -9.89 -1.66 -22.14
N ALA A 45 -9.93 -0.34 -22.39
CA ALA A 45 -11.17 0.39 -22.56
C ALA A 45 -11.92 0.00 -23.85
N ASN A 46 -11.30 -0.78 -24.74
CA ASN A 46 -11.96 -1.36 -25.91
C ASN A 46 -12.71 -2.65 -25.59
N ASP A 47 -12.42 -3.30 -24.46
CA ASP A 47 -13.13 -4.51 -24.05
C ASP A 47 -14.20 -4.19 -22.99
N PRO A 48 -15.50 -4.25 -23.35
CA PRO A 48 -16.59 -3.95 -22.42
C PRO A 48 -16.74 -4.99 -21.29
N LEU A 49 -16.01 -6.11 -21.35
CA LEU A 49 -15.97 -7.15 -20.32
C LEU A 49 -14.70 -7.06 -19.46
N ALA A 50 -13.76 -6.14 -19.72
CA ALA A 50 -12.53 -5.98 -18.93
C ALA A 50 -12.78 -5.73 -17.44
N PHE A 51 -13.95 -5.19 -17.08
CA PHE A 51 -14.38 -5.05 -15.69
C PHE A 51 -14.70 -6.39 -14.99
N LEU A 52 -15.08 -7.43 -15.74
CA LEU A 52 -15.33 -8.78 -15.20
C LEU A 52 -14.04 -9.53 -14.91
N ASP A 53 -12.95 -9.20 -15.62
CA ASP A 53 -11.62 -9.74 -15.39
C ASP A 53 -10.85 -8.95 -14.32
N MET A 54 -11.42 -7.84 -13.85
CA MET A 54 -10.80 -7.00 -12.84
C MET A 54 -10.64 -7.81 -11.54
N PRO A 55 -9.40 -8.02 -11.06
CA PRO A 55 -9.20 -8.79 -9.84
C PRO A 55 -9.90 -8.09 -8.68
N LEU A 56 -10.85 -8.78 -8.04
CA LEU A 56 -11.67 -8.31 -6.92
C LEU A 56 -10.87 -8.09 -5.61
N GLY A 57 -9.55 -8.07 -5.69
CA GLY A 57 -8.62 -7.89 -4.60
C GLY A 57 -7.53 -6.89 -4.97
N ARG A 58 -7.87 -5.60 -5.07
CA ARG A 58 -6.88 -4.52 -5.09
C ARG A 58 -6.30 -4.37 -3.68
N ALA A 59 -5.38 -5.26 -3.33
CA ALA A 59 -4.51 -5.02 -2.18
C ALA A 59 -3.63 -3.79 -2.48
N ILE A 60 -3.52 -2.89 -1.50
CA ILE A 60 -2.56 -1.78 -1.55
C ILE A 60 -1.54 -1.98 -0.43
N PHE A 61 -0.30 -1.59 -0.69
CA PHE A 61 0.78 -1.68 0.28
C PHE A 61 1.11 -0.27 0.78
N LEU A 62 0.90 -0.03 2.07
CA LEU A 62 1.20 1.25 2.71
C LEU A 62 2.58 1.16 3.34
N VAL A 63 3.51 1.98 2.86
CA VAL A 63 4.90 2.02 3.32
C VAL A 63 5.12 3.30 4.11
N GLY A 64 5.33 3.18 5.42
CA GLY A 64 5.66 4.29 6.30
C GLY A 64 7.10 4.76 6.07
N ASP A 65 7.39 6.03 6.34
CA ASP A 65 8.76 6.56 6.24
C ASP A 65 9.75 5.83 7.17
N SER A 66 9.23 5.23 8.24
CA SER A 66 9.94 4.34 9.17
C SER A 66 10.40 3.00 8.57
N GLY A 67 9.98 2.66 7.34
CA GLY A 67 10.22 1.34 6.71
C GLY A 67 9.18 0.27 7.07
N ARG A 68 8.11 0.63 7.79
CA ARG A 68 6.99 -0.28 8.07
C ARG A 68 6.14 -0.46 6.82
N ILE A 69 5.74 -1.70 6.52
CA ILE A 69 4.85 -2.03 5.41
C ILE A 69 3.58 -2.66 5.98
N GLU A 70 2.42 -2.13 5.61
CA GLU A 70 1.12 -2.68 5.94
C GLU A 70 0.34 -3.01 4.66
N GLU A 71 -0.11 -4.26 4.56
CA GLU A 71 -1.02 -4.68 3.49
C GLU A 71 -2.44 -4.28 3.87
N SER A 72 -3.08 -3.47 3.02
CA SER A 72 -4.50 -3.16 3.13
C SER A 72 -5.28 -3.90 2.07
N SER A 73 -6.24 -4.72 2.50
CA SER A 73 -7.10 -5.48 1.61
C SER A 73 -8.15 -4.61 0.92
N SER A 74 -8.50 -5.01 -0.30
CA SER A 74 -9.41 -4.29 -1.22
C SER A 74 -10.82 -4.00 -0.72
N SER A 75 -11.22 -4.52 0.44
CA SER A 75 -12.51 -4.18 1.07
C SER A 75 -12.51 -2.77 1.66
N VAL A 76 -11.35 -2.14 1.84
CA VAL A 76 -11.22 -0.79 2.39
C VAL A 76 -10.88 0.19 1.25
N PRO A 77 -11.62 1.30 1.09
CA PRO A 77 -11.26 2.32 0.11
C PRO A 77 -9.84 2.84 0.37
N PRO A 78 -9.04 3.12 -0.67
CA PRO A 78 -7.64 3.52 -0.52
C PRO A 78 -7.47 4.78 0.34
N GLN A 79 -8.42 5.72 0.25
CA GLN A 79 -8.44 6.92 1.10
C GLN A 79 -8.58 6.56 2.59
N GLN A 80 -9.45 5.60 2.91
CA GLN A 80 -9.74 5.17 4.28
C GLN A 80 -8.60 4.34 4.86
N ALA A 81 -7.97 3.51 4.04
CA ALA A 81 -6.77 2.74 4.40
C ALA A 81 -5.60 3.67 4.74
N ARG A 82 -5.36 4.72 3.94
CA ARG A 82 -4.33 5.74 4.19
C ARG A 82 -4.55 6.48 5.51
N ASP A 83 -5.79 6.85 5.79
CA ASP A 83 -6.16 7.55 7.04
C ASP A 83 -5.93 6.65 8.26
N ALA A 84 -6.40 5.41 8.21
CA ALA A 84 -6.20 4.42 9.27
C ALA A 84 -4.70 4.13 9.53
N PHE A 85 -3.91 4.00 8.47
CA PHE A 85 -2.46 3.81 8.59
C PHE A 85 -1.76 5.05 9.17
N THR A 86 -2.16 6.25 8.73
CA THR A 86 -1.63 7.51 9.27
C THR A 86 -1.89 7.62 10.77
N ALA A 87 -3.09 7.25 11.22
CA ALA A 87 -3.42 7.20 12.64
C ALA A 87 -2.54 6.19 13.39
N ARG A 88 -2.30 4.99 12.82
CA ARG A 88 -1.44 3.96 13.41
C ARG A 88 0.03 4.38 13.49
N GLU A 89 0.59 4.96 12.43
CA GLU A 89 1.97 5.44 12.43
C GLU A 89 2.17 6.57 13.45
N ARG A 90 1.20 7.51 13.59
CA ARG A 90 1.25 8.51 14.65
C ARG A 90 1.22 7.90 16.05
N LEU A 91 0.36 6.89 16.27
CA LEU A 91 0.30 6.20 17.55
C LEU A 91 1.60 5.41 17.84
N ALA A 92 2.18 4.78 16.81
CA ALA A 92 3.44 4.04 16.93
C ALA A 92 4.63 4.98 17.20
N GLY A 93 4.66 6.17 16.61
CA GLY A 93 5.66 7.21 16.91
C GLY A 93 5.45 7.90 18.26
N ALA A 94 4.22 7.96 18.76
CA ALA A 94 3.90 8.51 20.08
C ALA A 94 4.13 7.50 21.22
N GLY A 95 4.01 6.19 20.94
CA GLY A 95 4.15 5.11 21.91
C GLY A 95 5.54 4.93 22.50
N GLU A 96 6.58 5.49 21.87
CA GLU A 96 7.95 5.46 22.41
C GLU A 96 8.24 6.58 23.43
N ASN A 97 7.25 7.40 23.79
CA ASN A 97 7.33 8.44 24.82
C ASN A 97 6.30 8.25 25.95
N GLY A 98 5.90 7.01 26.21
CA GLY A 98 4.86 6.65 27.17
C GLY A 98 5.30 5.67 28.27
N GLU A 99 6.58 5.63 28.63
CA GLU A 99 7.01 5.13 29.93
C GLU A 99 7.30 6.32 30.85
N LEU A 100 6.95 6.15 32.13
CA LEU A 100 7.03 7.08 33.28
C LEU A 100 5.71 7.82 33.61
N GLN A 101 4.85 7.19 34.41
CA GLN A 101 4.95 7.21 35.88
C GLN A 101 3.80 6.45 36.56
#